data_AF-A0A8C5RCY0-F1
#
_entry.id   AF-A0A8C5RCY0-F1
#
_cell.length_a   1.000
_cell.length_b   1.000
_cell.length_c   1.000
_cell.angle_alpha   90.00
_cell.angle_beta   90.00
_cell.angle_gamma   90.00
#
_symmetry.space_group_name_H-M   'P 1'
#
loop_
_entity.id
_entity.type
_entity.pdbx_description
1 polymer ?
#
loop_
_entity_poly.entity_id
_entity_poly.type
_entity_poly.pdbx_seq_one_letter_code
_entity_poly.pdbx_strand_id
1 'polypeptide(L)'
;MLKIGARTYGIEPLQNSSTFQHFLYLSEELQPIFSSYRTGVERTKHQAKNLRSRHTRMVYNYLQYEDFPKYIELYIVVDKNVFAQEANNVSRVQTVVLDVVNIADATFQSLKTNVVLVGLEIWTENNLIEISTDITKVLQNFNKWRTTNMANRTAYDTAFLFLSQTFKDVFGKSYHSAICEPHFSAGLQVYLQNQLTRFASGFSHELAYHIGLSHDDSYCICGEHTNCIMHTYYASVNLFSNCSILNFIDLHQQGLLGCLLNVPEISSRFKHCGNGVLDMGEQCDCGEPNTCRNDPCCTPNCLLKKNAICGAGKCCRKCMFIPKGEICRAKVNECDLPEYCDGKSAQCPKDLYLQDGTPCSKYSSYCYKKRCWNHDFLCRRIFRGQSRSAHESCYLVLNTLGTSYGNCGIDSSRNEYLKCHPIHSMCGKVQCANVNSLPDLKDVVFHKFVVRENVCWSISQHGEIHHQDIGSVPNGIVCDPYKVCINRTCRRYKPVHFPSLILPVSTAGDFKTPTLGKPTPKAWNGRGWLEELQIQKTILPPLPSHVWLQMNLNALHLHPHFQTIENFCPDFYRAGLVEGDTRKTEKKGKRVTDL
;
A
#
# COMPACT_ATOMS: atom_id res chain seq x y z
N MET A 1 2.70 29.85 -4.76
CA MET A 1 3.93 29.95 -3.94
C MET A 1 5.16 29.88 -4.83
N LEU A 2 6.24 30.57 -4.45
CA LEU A 2 7.51 30.56 -5.20
C LEU A 2 8.52 29.68 -4.46
N LYS A 3 9.17 28.75 -5.15
CA LYS A 3 10.31 27.98 -4.63
C LYS A 3 11.61 28.63 -5.14
N ILE A 4 12.44 29.08 -4.21
CA ILE A 4 13.82 29.51 -4.50
C ILE A 4 14.74 28.68 -3.59
N GLY A 5 15.44 27.71 -4.19
CA GLY A 5 16.24 26.74 -3.44
C GLY A 5 15.39 25.84 -2.54
N ALA A 6 15.79 25.67 -1.28
CA ALA A 6 15.07 24.86 -0.29
C ALA A 6 13.98 25.64 0.48
N ARG A 7 13.79 26.94 0.19
CA ARG A 7 12.87 27.82 0.93
C ARG A 7 11.59 28.06 0.16
N THR A 8 10.48 28.02 0.88
CA THR A 8 9.13 28.27 0.35
C THR A 8 8.70 29.68 0.72
N TYR A 9 8.30 30.46 -0.29
CA TYR A 9 7.83 31.83 -0.10
C TYR A 9 6.33 31.92 -0.36
N GLY A 10 5.63 32.58 0.57
CA GLY A 10 4.27 33.03 0.36
C GLY A 10 4.26 34.18 -0.65
N ILE A 11 3.29 34.16 -1.57
CA ILE A 11 3.07 35.24 -2.53
C ILE A 11 1.66 35.76 -2.27
N GLU A 12 1.52 37.03 -1.91
CA GLU A 12 0.22 37.68 -1.72
C GLU A 12 0.10 38.89 -2.64
N PRO A 13 -1.00 39.06 -3.41
CA PRO A 13 -1.18 40.24 -4.26
C PRO A 13 -1.27 41.52 -3.41
N LEU A 14 -0.52 42.55 -3.80
CA LEU A 14 -0.60 43.87 -3.16
C LEU A 14 -1.95 44.50 -3.50
N GLN A 15 -2.85 44.63 -2.50
CA GLN A 15 -4.15 45.25 -2.73
C GLN A 15 -4.00 46.66 -3.33
N ASN A 16 -4.77 46.94 -4.38
CA ASN A 16 -4.77 48.18 -5.17
C ASN A 16 -3.54 48.46 -6.04
N SER A 17 -2.70 47.46 -6.31
CA SER A 17 -1.60 47.61 -7.28
C SER A 17 -2.10 47.63 -8.73
N SER A 18 -1.89 48.74 -9.44
CA SER A 18 -2.13 48.86 -10.89
C SER A 18 -1.15 48.07 -11.77
N THR A 19 -0.07 47.54 -11.19
CA THR A 19 1.02 46.83 -11.89
C THR A 19 1.17 45.36 -11.49
N PHE A 20 0.14 44.77 -10.87
CA PHE A 20 0.14 43.36 -10.42
C PHE A 20 1.34 42.98 -9.51
N GLN A 21 1.76 43.89 -8.62
CA GLN A 21 2.80 43.62 -7.64
C GLN A 21 2.30 42.64 -6.56
N HIS A 22 3.21 41.81 -6.04
CA HIS A 22 2.94 40.84 -5.00
C HIS A 22 3.95 40.99 -3.86
N PHE A 23 3.52 40.80 -2.62
CA PHE A 23 4.40 40.60 -1.47
C PHE A 23 4.98 39.19 -1.48
N LEU A 24 6.29 39.11 -1.31
CA LEU A 24 7.00 37.85 -1.10
C LEU A 24 7.42 37.80 0.38
N TYR A 25 6.91 36.83 1.15
CA TYR A 25 7.31 36.67 2.55
C TYR A 25 7.86 35.26 2.82
N LEU A 26 8.86 35.22 3.68
CA LEU A 26 9.52 34.00 4.12
C LEU A 26 8.69 33.39 5.24
N SER A 27 8.30 32.12 5.10
CA SER A 27 7.50 31.41 6.11
C SER A 27 8.39 30.98 7.29
N GLU A 28 8.84 31.94 8.10
CA GLU A 28 9.67 31.69 9.29
C GLU A 28 8.99 32.21 10.57
N GLU A 29 8.26 31.33 11.27
CA GLU A 29 8.12 31.41 12.73
C GLU A 29 8.20 29.98 13.30
N LEU A 30 9.16 29.75 14.19
CA LEU A 30 9.33 28.47 14.88
C LEU A 30 8.29 28.37 16.00
N GLN A 31 7.26 27.57 15.77
CA GLN A 31 6.25 27.22 16.77
C GLN A 31 6.14 25.68 16.85
N PRO A 32 5.97 25.11 18.06
CA PRO A 32 5.71 23.68 18.20
C PRO A 32 4.41 23.30 17.47
N ILE A 33 4.41 22.12 16.84
CA ILE A 33 3.23 21.58 16.14
C ILE A 33 2.66 20.36 16.86
N PHE A 34 3.44 19.62 17.67
CA PHE A 34 2.90 18.43 18.32
C PHE A 34 3.45 18.19 19.74
N SER A 35 2.56 17.69 20.59
CA SER A 35 2.90 16.97 21.83
C SER A 35 2.86 15.46 21.59
N SER A 36 4.04 14.84 21.44
CA SER A 36 4.29 13.47 21.89
C SER A 36 5.67 13.40 22.54
N TYR A 37 5.78 12.63 23.61
CA TYR A 37 6.93 12.60 24.52
C TYR A 37 8.24 12.29 23.78
N ARG A 38 9.25 13.13 23.99
CA ARG A 38 10.65 12.78 23.68
C ARG A 38 11.03 11.55 24.51
N THR A 39 11.37 10.44 23.86
CA THR A 39 12.30 9.45 24.41
C THR A 39 13.45 9.28 23.45
N GLY A 40 14.37 10.25 23.45
CA GLY A 40 15.60 10.14 22.70
C GLY A 40 16.59 9.23 23.43
N VAL A 41 16.96 8.11 22.82
CA VAL A 41 18.18 7.39 23.20
C VAL A 41 19.35 8.20 22.63
N GLU A 42 20.21 8.75 23.50
CA GLU A 42 21.46 9.38 23.08
C GLU A 42 22.35 8.34 22.39
N ARG A 43 22.40 8.38 21.05
CA ARG A 43 23.36 7.62 20.25
C ARG A 43 24.63 8.45 20.08
N THR A 44 25.78 7.77 20.09
CA THR A 44 27.07 8.42 19.84
C THR A 44 27.11 9.02 18.43
N LYS A 45 27.78 10.18 18.26
CA LYS A 45 27.92 10.88 16.97
C LYS A 45 28.41 9.98 15.83
N HIS A 46 29.26 8.99 16.14
CA HIS A 46 29.77 8.01 15.19
C HIS A 46 28.70 7.07 14.63
N GLN A 47 27.81 6.55 15.49
CA GLN A 47 26.72 5.66 15.06
C GLN A 47 25.71 6.40 14.19
N ALA A 48 25.36 7.64 14.55
CA ALA A 48 24.47 8.49 13.76
C ALA A 48 25.04 8.79 12.36
N LYS A 49 26.34 9.06 12.25
CA LYS A 49 27.02 9.34 10.96
C LYS A 49 27.04 8.13 10.04
N ASN A 50 27.27 6.93 10.58
CA ASN A 50 27.26 5.68 9.82
C ASN A 50 25.85 5.32 9.32
N LEU A 51 24.83 5.48 10.16
CA LEU A 51 23.42 5.29 9.78
C LEU A 51 23.01 6.25 8.66
N ARG A 52 23.38 7.54 8.79
CA ARG A 52 23.11 8.58 7.78
C ARG A 52 23.72 8.21 6.42
N SER A 53 24.99 7.81 6.39
CA SER A 53 25.67 7.38 5.14
C SER A 53 25.00 6.16 4.50
N ARG A 54 24.65 5.15 5.30
CA ARG A 54 23.96 3.94 4.81
C ARG A 54 22.57 4.26 4.26
N HIS A 55 21.84 5.15 4.92
CA HIS A 55 20.52 5.59 4.49
C HIS A 55 20.58 6.35 3.16
N THR A 56 21.53 7.28 3.01
CA THR A 56 21.74 8.03 1.76
C THR A 56 21.99 7.09 0.58
N ARG A 57 22.77 6.01 0.76
CA ARG A 57 23.02 5.03 -0.30
C ARG A 57 21.78 4.23 -0.70
N MET A 58 20.93 3.84 0.26
CA MET A 58 19.68 3.13 -0.05
C MET A 58 18.64 4.03 -0.71
N VAL A 59 18.51 5.28 -0.25
CA VAL A 59 17.65 6.28 -0.90
C VAL A 59 18.09 6.54 -2.35
N TYR A 60 19.39 6.66 -2.59
CA TYR A 60 19.93 6.83 -3.94
C TYR A 60 19.55 5.68 -4.88
N ASN A 61 19.65 4.43 -4.42
CA ASN A 61 19.22 3.27 -5.20
C ASN A 61 17.72 3.26 -5.49
N TYR A 62 16.88 3.70 -4.54
CA TYR A 62 15.44 3.80 -4.74
C TYR A 62 15.06 4.88 -5.75
N LEU A 63 15.72 6.03 -5.69
CA LEU A 63 15.52 7.10 -6.67
C LEU A 63 15.87 6.64 -8.10
N GLN A 64 16.88 5.77 -8.24
CA GLN A 64 17.27 5.16 -9.53
C GLN A 64 16.39 4.00 -9.99
N TYR A 65 15.62 3.35 -9.11
CA TYR A 65 14.72 2.29 -9.52
C TYR A 65 13.50 2.89 -10.24
N GLU A 66 13.19 2.42 -11.45
CA GLU A 66 11.97 2.79 -12.18
C GLU A 66 10.77 2.12 -11.50
N ASP A 67 10.37 2.72 -10.39
CA ASP A 67 9.15 2.40 -9.70
C ASP A 67 8.09 3.41 -10.10
N PHE A 68 6.95 2.91 -10.57
CA PHE A 68 5.88 3.70 -11.14
C PHE A 68 5.28 4.69 -10.11
N PRO A 69 4.69 5.80 -10.58
CA PRO A 69 4.01 6.77 -9.70
C PRO A 69 2.90 6.07 -8.90
N LYS A 70 2.84 6.41 -7.62
CA LYS A 70 1.72 6.06 -6.73
C LYS A 70 0.70 7.19 -6.74
N TYR A 71 -0.54 6.90 -6.37
CA TYR A 71 -1.61 7.87 -6.29
C TYR A 71 -2.34 7.70 -4.97
N ILE A 72 -2.63 8.81 -4.30
CA ILE A 72 -3.49 8.87 -3.11
C ILE A 72 -4.81 9.49 -3.56
N GLU A 73 -5.86 8.68 -3.65
CA GLU A 73 -7.23 9.12 -3.91
C GLU A 73 -7.82 9.73 -2.62
N LEU A 74 -7.70 11.05 -2.49
CA LEU A 74 -8.05 11.80 -1.29
C LEU A 74 -9.47 12.36 -1.38
N TYR A 75 -10.24 12.18 -0.32
CA TYR A 75 -11.53 12.85 -0.12
C TYR A 75 -11.45 13.83 1.06
N ILE A 76 -11.84 15.08 0.87
CA ILE A 76 -11.84 16.09 1.93
C ILE A 76 -13.27 16.42 2.36
N VAL A 77 -13.49 16.46 3.66
CA VAL A 77 -14.72 17.00 4.28
C VAL A 77 -14.35 18.27 5.03
N VAL A 78 -15.15 19.31 4.90
CA VAL A 78 -14.95 20.60 5.57
C VAL A 78 -16.11 20.86 6.51
N ASP A 79 -15.81 21.11 7.77
CA ASP A 79 -16.82 21.38 8.79
C ASP A 79 -17.52 22.75 8.58
N LYS A 80 -18.66 22.92 9.23
CA LYS A 80 -19.49 24.13 9.14
C LYS A 80 -18.76 25.39 9.62
N ASN A 81 -17.87 25.25 10.59
CA ASN A 81 -17.19 26.38 11.18
C ASN A 81 -16.06 26.90 10.28
N VAL A 82 -15.33 26.01 9.59
CA VAL A 82 -14.38 26.38 8.54
C VAL A 82 -15.13 27.07 7.39
N PHE A 83 -16.29 26.56 6.98
CA PHE A 83 -17.12 27.22 5.99
C PHE A 83 -17.54 28.64 6.43
N ALA A 84 -17.89 28.83 7.71
CA ALA A 84 -18.20 30.15 8.26
C ALA A 84 -16.98 31.08 8.30
N GLN A 85 -15.80 30.56 8.64
CA GLN A 85 -14.53 31.30 8.63
C GLN A 85 -14.16 31.78 7.23
N GLU A 86 -14.45 31.00 6.20
CA GLU A 86 -14.29 31.38 4.78
C GLU A 86 -15.48 32.18 4.22
N ALA A 87 -16.10 32.99 5.08
CA ALA A 87 -17.19 33.90 4.76
C ALA A 87 -18.45 33.22 4.18
N ASN A 88 -18.72 31.96 4.58
CA ASN A 88 -19.84 31.15 4.07
C ASN A 88 -19.84 31.06 2.53
N ASN A 89 -18.65 31.02 1.94
CA ASN A 89 -18.47 31.02 0.49
C ASN A 89 -17.87 29.69 0.03
N VAL A 90 -18.65 28.93 -0.73
CA VAL A 90 -18.25 27.61 -1.26
C VAL A 90 -17.00 27.72 -2.13
N SER A 91 -16.93 28.73 -3.01
CA SER A 91 -15.79 28.92 -3.90
C SER A 91 -14.49 29.23 -3.13
N ARG A 92 -14.58 29.95 -2.00
CA ARG A 92 -13.41 30.21 -1.14
C ARG A 92 -12.89 28.95 -0.49
N VAL A 93 -13.78 28.15 0.12
CA VAL A 93 -13.42 26.86 0.69
C VAL A 93 -12.81 25.93 -0.36
N GLN A 94 -13.39 25.87 -1.56
CA GLN A 94 -12.85 25.09 -2.67
C GLN A 94 -11.42 25.51 -3.04
N THR A 95 -11.18 26.82 -3.12
CA THR A 95 -9.85 27.37 -3.44
C THR A 95 -8.83 26.97 -2.37
N VAL A 96 -9.16 27.17 -1.09
CA VAL A 96 -8.30 26.80 0.04
C VAL A 96 -7.97 25.30 0.03
N VAL A 97 -8.98 24.45 -0.18
CA VAL A 97 -8.79 23.00 -0.24
C VAL A 97 -7.88 22.61 -1.40
N LEU A 98 -8.09 23.16 -2.60
CA LEU A 98 -7.26 22.89 -3.77
C LEU A 98 -5.81 23.32 -3.54
N ASP A 99 -5.58 24.50 -2.97
CA ASP A 99 -4.23 24.98 -2.67
C ASP A 99 -3.51 24.05 -1.68
N VAL A 100 -4.21 23.59 -0.65
CA VAL A 100 -3.67 22.66 0.36
C VAL A 100 -3.31 21.31 -0.27
N VAL A 101 -4.19 20.76 -1.11
CA VAL A 101 -3.94 19.50 -1.82
C VAL A 101 -2.75 19.64 -2.78
N ASN A 102 -2.66 20.75 -3.52
CA ASN A 102 -1.53 21.00 -4.43
C ASN A 102 -0.19 21.11 -3.69
N ILE A 103 -0.18 21.74 -2.49
CA ILE A 103 1.02 21.81 -1.66
C ILE A 103 1.39 20.42 -1.12
N ALA A 104 0.40 19.62 -0.71
CA ALA A 104 0.64 18.25 -0.29
C ALA A 104 1.19 17.42 -1.46
N ASP A 105 0.55 17.45 -2.63
CA ASP A 105 1.04 16.76 -3.83
C ASP A 105 2.50 17.08 -4.12
N ALA A 106 2.86 18.37 -4.19
CA ALA A 106 4.23 18.82 -4.40
C ALA A 106 5.23 18.33 -3.33
N THR A 107 4.76 18.05 -2.11
CA THR A 107 5.57 17.47 -1.03
C THR A 107 5.77 15.97 -1.24
N PHE A 108 4.69 15.27 -1.63
CA PHE A 108 4.64 13.83 -1.90
C PHE A 108 5.35 13.39 -3.19
N GLN A 109 5.63 14.32 -4.12
CA GLN A 109 6.46 14.06 -5.29
C GLN A 109 7.83 13.45 -4.93
N SER A 110 8.42 13.82 -3.79
CA SER A 110 9.70 13.23 -3.32
C SER A 110 9.62 11.74 -2.95
N LEU A 111 8.40 11.22 -2.73
CA LEU A 111 8.09 9.80 -2.55
C LEU A 111 7.55 9.14 -3.83
N LYS A 112 7.66 9.81 -4.99
CA LYS A 112 7.06 9.38 -6.27
C LYS A 112 5.56 9.07 -6.13
N THR A 113 4.85 9.89 -5.36
CA THR A 113 3.43 9.71 -5.04
C THR A 113 2.68 11.00 -5.34
N ASN A 114 1.54 10.89 -6.04
CA ASN A 114 0.66 12.00 -6.37
C ASN A 114 -0.53 12.01 -5.40
N VAL A 115 -0.93 13.18 -4.91
CA VAL A 115 -2.11 13.37 -4.06
C VAL A 115 -3.23 13.95 -4.92
N VAL A 116 -4.31 13.20 -5.10
CA VAL A 116 -5.38 13.53 -6.05
C VAL A 116 -6.69 13.71 -5.31
N LEU A 117 -7.29 14.90 -5.41
CA LEU A 117 -8.60 15.18 -4.82
C LEU A 117 -9.71 14.53 -5.65
N VAL A 118 -10.26 13.41 -5.16
CA VAL A 118 -11.37 12.69 -5.82
C VAL A 118 -12.74 13.12 -5.31
N GLY A 119 -12.81 13.80 -4.16
CA GLY A 119 -14.06 14.31 -3.63
C GLY A 119 -13.91 15.39 -2.57
N LEU A 120 -14.90 16.28 -2.50
CA LEU A 120 -15.01 17.36 -1.53
C LEU A 120 -16.45 17.46 -1.05
N GLU A 121 -16.65 17.46 0.26
CA GLU A 121 -17.95 17.70 0.90
C GLU A 121 -17.83 18.84 1.91
N ILE A 122 -18.69 19.85 1.81
CA ILE A 122 -18.68 21.02 2.69
C ILE A 122 -19.99 21.01 3.47
N TRP A 123 -19.91 20.99 4.80
CA TRP A 123 -21.07 21.02 5.66
C TRP A 123 -21.60 22.46 5.81
N THR A 124 -22.41 22.91 4.85
CA THR A 124 -22.89 24.31 4.78
C THR A 124 -23.99 24.66 5.77
N GLU A 125 -24.75 23.66 6.23
CA GLU A 125 -25.87 23.84 7.16
C GLU A 125 -25.45 23.51 8.60
N ASN A 126 -25.11 22.24 8.87
CA ASN A 126 -24.73 21.75 10.19
C ASN A 126 -23.63 20.69 10.08
N ASN A 127 -22.84 20.52 11.13
CA ASN A 127 -21.89 19.41 11.24
C ASN A 127 -22.65 18.08 11.32
N LEU A 128 -22.27 17.10 10.50
CA LEU A 128 -22.92 15.78 10.45
C LEU A 128 -22.38 14.79 11.48
N ILE A 129 -21.41 15.22 12.29
CA ILE A 129 -20.87 14.50 13.43
C ILE A 129 -20.79 15.41 14.65
N GLU A 130 -20.76 14.81 15.84
CA GLU A 130 -20.44 15.53 17.07
C GLU A 130 -18.93 15.86 17.11
N ILE A 131 -18.61 17.15 17.16
CA ILE A 131 -17.24 17.63 17.39
C ILE A 131 -17.03 17.78 18.90
N SER A 132 -16.36 16.79 19.51
CA SER A 132 -16.00 16.78 20.93
C SER A 132 -14.77 17.63 21.23
N THR A 133 -14.51 17.94 22.51
CA THR A 133 -13.25 18.56 22.98
C THR A 133 -12.05 17.60 22.93
N ASP A 134 -12.31 16.30 22.80
CA ASP A 134 -11.30 15.27 22.58
C ASP A 134 -11.17 14.96 21.09
N ILE A 135 -10.02 15.33 20.50
CA ILE A 135 -9.74 15.14 19.06
C ILE A 135 -9.84 13.68 18.63
N THR A 136 -9.58 12.73 19.53
CA THR A 136 -9.69 11.31 19.19
C THR A 136 -11.12 10.87 19.07
N LYS A 137 -11.98 11.33 19.98
CA LYS A 137 -13.42 11.10 19.86
C LYS A 137 -13.95 11.69 18.55
N VAL A 138 -13.44 12.87 18.14
CA VAL A 138 -13.76 13.45 16.82
C VAL A 138 -13.31 12.54 15.67
N LEU A 139 -12.09 12.01 15.72
CA LEU A 139 -11.56 11.12 14.67
C LEU A 139 -12.39 9.84 14.57
N GLN A 140 -12.76 9.25 15.70
CA GLN A 140 -13.62 8.07 15.76
C GLN A 140 -15.02 8.35 15.20
N ASN A 141 -15.62 9.49 15.57
CA ASN A 141 -16.92 9.92 15.05
C ASN A 141 -16.88 10.12 13.54
N PHE A 142 -15.84 10.80 13.03
CA PHE A 142 -15.65 11.03 11.60
C PHE A 142 -15.42 9.71 10.84
N ASN A 143 -14.57 8.84 11.37
CA ASN A 143 -14.30 7.54 10.77
C ASN A 143 -15.54 6.65 10.73
N LYS A 144 -16.36 6.66 11.79
CA LYS A 144 -17.66 5.98 11.80
C LYS A 144 -18.56 6.54 10.71
N TRP A 145 -18.75 7.85 10.67
CA TRP A 145 -19.60 8.52 9.68
C TRP A 145 -19.18 8.23 8.24
N ARG A 146 -17.88 8.30 7.89
CA ARG A 146 -17.44 8.02 6.51
C ARG A 146 -17.75 6.57 6.12
N THR A 147 -17.57 5.61 7.04
CA THR A 147 -17.81 4.20 6.73
C THR A 147 -19.28 3.87 6.54
N THR A 148 -20.18 4.59 7.21
CA THR A 148 -21.64 4.36 7.12
C THR A 148 -22.32 5.20 6.05
N ASN A 149 -21.87 6.43 5.83
CA ASN A 149 -22.58 7.41 5.00
C ASN A 149 -21.89 7.70 3.67
N MET A 150 -20.56 7.58 3.61
CA MET A 150 -19.74 8.03 2.47
C MET A 150 -19.17 6.88 1.64
N ALA A 151 -18.89 5.72 2.25
CA ALA A 151 -18.21 4.59 1.59
C ALA A 151 -18.86 4.09 0.29
N ASN A 152 -20.18 4.29 0.13
CA ASN A 152 -20.90 3.86 -1.08
C ASN A 152 -21.06 4.97 -2.14
N ARG A 153 -20.59 6.20 -1.88
CA ARG A 153 -20.79 7.35 -2.77
C ARG A 153 -19.75 7.43 -3.88
N THR A 154 -18.48 7.21 -3.54
CA THR A 154 -17.32 7.37 -4.45
C THR A 154 -16.19 6.49 -3.95
N ALA A 155 -15.39 5.93 -4.84
CA ALA A 155 -14.17 5.22 -4.46
C ALA A 155 -13.07 6.23 -4.08
N TYR A 156 -12.37 5.97 -2.98
CA TYR A 156 -11.26 6.77 -2.47
C TYR A 156 -10.38 5.90 -1.58
N ASP A 157 -9.11 6.27 -1.44
CA ASP A 157 -8.18 5.61 -0.53
C ASP A 157 -8.40 6.08 0.90
N THR A 158 -8.46 7.41 1.10
CA THR A 158 -8.54 8.03 2.42
C THR A 158 -9.40 9.29 2.46
N ALA A 159 -9.93 9.59 3.65
CA ALA A 159 -10.72 10.78 3.88
C ALA A 159 -10.17 11.61 5.04
N PHE A 160 -10.12 12.94 4.87
CA PHE A 160 -9.72 13.88 5.92
C PHE A 160 -10.82 14.88 6.22
N LEU A 161 -11.04 15.17 7.50
CA LEU A 161 -11.91 16.25 7.94
C LEU A 161 -11.09 17.48 8.32
N PHE A 162 -11.38 18.61 7.68
CA PHE A 162 -10.88 19.93 8.05
C PHE A 162 -11.88 20.58 9.01
N LEU A 163 -11.42 20.93 10.21
CA LEU A 163 -12.26 21.50 11.25
C LEU A 163 -11.62 22.72 11.90
N SER A 164 -12.44 23.66 12.37
CA SER A 164 -11.93 24.91 12.97
C SER A 164 -11.62 24.77 14.46
N GLN A 165 -12.15 23.75 15.12
CA GLN A 165 -11.98 23.60 16.56
C GLN A 165 -10.52 23.32 16.90
N THR A 166 -10.00 24.06 17.86
CA THR A 166 -8.63 23.90 18.34
C THR A 166 -8.57 22.89 19.48
N PHE A 167 -7.44 22.19 19.56
CA PHE A 167 -7.15 21.22 20.61
C PHE A 167 -5.84 21.58 21.28
N LYS A 168 -5.68 21.19 22.54
CA LYS A 168 -4.46 21.48 23.30
C LYS A 168 -3.28 20.73 22.69
N ASP A 169 -2.30 21.47 22.18
CA ASP A 169 -1.02 20.97 21.64
C ASP A 169 -1.13 19.95 20.49
N VAL A 170 -2.27 19.92 19.79
CA VAL A 170 -2.55 18.99 18.69
C VAL A 170 -3.21 19.73 17.52
N PHE A 171 -2.58 19.68 16.35
CA PHE A 171 -3.01 20.38 15.13
C PHE A 171 -3.58 19.45 14.04
N GLY A 172 -3.55 18.14 14.29
CA GLY A 172 -4.06 17.11 13.40
C GLY A 172 -4.04 15.77 14.12
N LYS A 173 -4.81 14.81 13.62
CA LYS A 173 -4.77 13.42 14.11
C LYS A 173 -5.25 12.45 13.06
N SER A 174 -4.50 11.40 12.83
CA SER A 174 -4.86 10.33 11.91
C SER A 174 -4.51 8.95 12.48
N TYR A 175 -5.11 7.91 11.91
CA TYR A 175 -4.71 6.54 12.23
C TYR A 175 -3.38 6.21 11.56
N HIS A 176 -2.35 5.88 12.33
CA HIS A 176 -1.05 5.52 11.77
C HIS A 176 -1.12 4.29 10.85
N SER A 177 -0.46 4.35 9.69
CA SER A 177 -0.36 3.22 8.73
C SER A 177 -1.72 2.64 8.28
N ALA A 178 -2.76 3.48 8.21
CA ALA A 178 -4.13 3.06 7.94
C ALA A 178 -4.68 3.51 6.58
N ILE A 179 -3.87 4.14 5.72
CA ILE A 179 -4.32 4.69 4.44
C ILE A 179 -5.02 3.67 3.51
N CYS A 180 -4.57 2.42 3.52
CA CYS A 180 -5.18 1.34 2.72
C CYS A 180 -6.11 0.44 3.55
N GLU A 181 -6.53 0.86 4.74
CA GLU A 181 -7.41 0.11 5.63
C GLU A 181 -8.84 0.69 5.57
N PRO A 182 -9.79 0.05 4.85
CA PRO A 182 -11.10 0.62 4.58
C PRO A 182 -11.88 1.06 5.83
N HIS A 183 -11.67 0.38 6.97
CA HIS A 183 -12.33 0.70 8.23
C HIS A 183 -11.69 1.84 9.03
N PHE A 184 -10.44 2.22 8.74
CA PHE A 184 -9.67 3.19 9.53
C PHE A 184 -8.93 4.25 8.70
N SER A 185 -9.15 4.29 7.38
CA SER A 185 -8.59 5.30 6.49
C SER A 185 -9.25 6.68 6.66
N ALA A 186 -8.99 7.31 7.81
CA ALA A 186 -9.46 8.63 8.20
C ALA A 186 -8.37 9.44 8.91
N GLY A 187 -8.40 10.75 8.68
CA GLY A 187 -7.62 11.74 9.42
C GLY A 187 -8.40 13.02 9.69
N LEU A 188 -7.86 13.83 10.59
CA LEU A 188 -8.34 15.17 10.95
C LEU A 188 -7.21 16.17 10.77
N GLN A 189 -7.53 17.36 10.30
CA GLN A 189 -6.63 18.50 10.30
C GLN A 189 -7.33 19.73 10.88
N VAL A 190 -6.69 20.37 11.86
CA VAL A 190 -7.18 21.64 12.41
C VAL A 190 -6.86 22.76 11.42
N TYR A 191 -7.89 23.50 11.02
CA TYR A 191 -7.80 24.60 10.08
C TYR A 191 -7.13 25.82 10.72
N LEU A 192 -6.09 26.34 10.05
CA LEU A 192 -5.36 27.54 10.47
C LEU A 192 -5.66 28.68 9.49
N GLN A 193 -6.70 29.44 9.80
CA GLN A 193 -7.10 30.59 8.98
C GLN A 193 -5.92 31.56 8.78
N ASN A 194 -5.74 32.05 7.55
CA ASN A 194 -4.65 32.93 7.13
C ASN A 194 -3.23 32.35 7.26
N GLN A 195 -3.05 31.06 7.57
CA GLN A 195 -1.75 30.38 7.63
C GLN A 195 -1.73 29.16 6.70
N LEU A 196 -2.07 29.36 5.43
CA LEU A 196 -2.23 28.29 4.44
C LEU A 196 -1.01 27.37 4.33
N THR A 197 0.20 27.91 4.37
CA THR A 197 1.44 27.11 4.29
C THR A 197 1.63 26.20 5.48
N ARG A 198 1.38 26.71 6.69
CA ARG A 198 1.46 25.93 7.92
C ARG A 198 0.36 24.87 7.98
N PHE A 199 -0.86 25.24 7.56
CA PHE A 199 -1.98 24.30 7.45
C PHE A 199 -1.67 23.16 6.47
N ALA A 200 -1.15 23.48 5.28
CA ALA A 200 -0.81 22.48 4.28
C ALA A 200 0.40 21.60 4.67
N SER A 201 1.39 22.16 5.36
CA SER A 201 2.51 21.41 5.94
C SER A 201 2.03 20.44 7.03
N GLY A 202 1.14 20.91 7.93
CA GLY A 202 0.50 20.06 8.94
C GLY A 202 -0.35 18.95 8.32
N PHE A 203 -1.14 19.27 7.29
CA PHE A 203 -1.89 18.27 6.54
C PHE A 203 -0.96 17.24 5.87
N SER A 204 0.16 17.68 5.28
CA SER A 204 1.15 16.78 4.66
C SER A 204 1.79 15.85 5.70
N HIS A 205 2.07 16.36 6.90
CA HIS A 205 2.56 15.56 8.03
C HIS A 205 1.55 14.48 8.43
N GLU A 206 0.29 14.87 8.65
CA GLU A 206 -0.76 13.92 9.03
C GLU A 206 -1.03 12.88 7.95
N LEU A 207 -1.06 13.28 6.67
CA LEU A 207 -1.22 12.34 5.56
C LEU A 207 -0.04 11.35 5.48
N ALA A 208 1.18 11.82 5.73
CA ALA A 208 2.37 10.98 5.76
C ALA A 208 2.38 10.01 6.95
N TYR A 209 1.99 10.48 8.14
CA TYR A 209 1.79 9.64 9.31
C TYR A 209 0.68 8.60 9.06
N HIS A 210 -0.40 9.00 8.39
CA HIS A 210 -1.50 8.12 8.01
C HIS A 210 -1.07 6.99 7.04
N ILE A 211 -0.10 7.26 6.16
CA ILE A 211 0.54 6.26 5.29
C ILE A 211 1.37 5.26 6.10
N GLY A 212 1.88 5.66 7.26
CA GLY A 212 2.72 4.85 8.14
C GLY A 212 4.15 5.35 8.27
N LEU A 213 4.40 6.61 7.89
CA LEU A 213 5.69 7.24 8.14
C LEU A 213 5.82 7.63 9.61
N SER A 214 6.93 7.23 10.21
CA SER A 214 7.24 7.57 11.60
C SER A 214 7.85 8.98 11.70
N HIS A 215 7.72 9.61 12.87
CA HIS A 215 8.36 10.90 13.11
C HIS A 215 9.88 10.80 12.99
N ASP A 216 10.50 11.85 12.46
CA ASP A 216 11.94 11.94 12.31
C ASP A 216 12.67 11.96 13.66
N ASP A 217 13.85 11.33 13.69
CA ASP A 217 14.78 11.39 14.81
C ASP A 217 15.88 12.42 14.55
N SER A 218 16.73 12.68 15.55
CA SER A 218 17.79 13.70 15.48
C SER A 218 18.85 13.50 14.38
N TYR A 219 18.92 12.31 13.78
CA TYR A 219 19.85 11.99 12.69
C TYR A 219 19.20 11.98 11.29
N CYS A 220 17.88 12.14 11.23
CA CYS A 220 17.13 12.21 9.99
C CYS A 220 17.26 13.61 9.37
N ILE A 221 17.47 13.65 8.06
CA ILE A 221 17.78 14.88 7.32
C ILE A 221 17.11 14.92 5.95
N CYS A 222 16.77 16.12 5.51
CA CYS A 222 16.23 16.44 4.19
C CYS A 222 17.09 17.55 3.56
N GLY A 223 18.00 17.15 2.68
CA GLY A 223 19.06 18.06 2.19
C GLY A 223 19.99 18.48 3.33
N GLU A 224 20.04 19.78 3.61
CA GLU A 224 20.84 20.37 4.70
C GLU A 224 20.05 20.58 5.99
N HIS A 225 18.74 20.26 5.99
CA HIS A 225 17.84 20.52 7.11
C HIS A 225 17.60 19.27 7.98
N THR A 226 17.35 19.50 9.28
CA THR A 226 16.94 18.48 10.26
C THR A 226 15.45 18.52 10.58
N ASN A 227 14.78 19.65 10.33
CA ASN A 227 13.36 19.83 10.59
C ASN A 227 12.58 19.59 9.29
N CYS A 228 12.38 18.31 8.97
CA CYS A 228 11.66 17.85 7.78
C CYS A 228 10.17 17.64 8.09
N ILE A 229 9.35 17.34 7.08
CA ILE A 229 7.89 17.22 7.24
C ILE A 229 7.49 16.29 8.39
N MET A 230 8.20 15.18 8.61
CA MET A 230 7.90 14.22 9.68
C MET A 230 8.51 14.58 11.04
N HIS A 231 9.10 15.75 11.20
CA HIS A 231 9.60 16.21 12.49
C HIS A 231 8.46 16.55 13.45
N THR A 232 8.69 16.50 14.76
CA THR A 232 7.66 16.78 15.80
C THR A 232 7.34 18.27 15.96
N TYR A 233 8.16 19.13 15.37
CA TYR A 233 7.99 20.58 15.30
C TYR A 233 7.83 21.02 13.85
N TYR A 234 7.30 22.22 13.62
CA TYR A 234 7.11 22.77 12.28
C TYR A 234 8.37 22.64 11.42
N ALA A 235 8.20 22.06 10.24
CA ALA A 235 9.20 22.05 9.20
C ALA A 235 9.08 23.34 8.40
N SER A 236 10.16 24.12 8.34
CA SER A 236 10.25 25.27 7.41
C SER A 236 10.43 24.84 5.95
N VAL A 237 10.59 23.54 5.71
CA VAL A 237 10.79 22.92 4.39
C VAL A 237 9.76 21.84 4.11
N ASN A 238 9.27 21.81 2.87
CA ASN A 238 8.30 20.81 2.40
C ASN A 238 9.02 19.58 1.80
N LEU A 239 9.89 18.95 2.59
CA LEU A 239 10.70 17.81 2.17
C LEU A 239 10.60 16.65 3.18
N PHE A 240 10.51 15.43 2.68
CA PHE A 240 10.67 14.22 3.47
C PHE A 240 12.14 13.94 3.77
N SER A 241 12.41 13.40 4.97
CA SER A 241 13.77 13.04 5.36
C SER A 241 14.22 11.74 4.67
N ASN A 242 15.53 11.49 4.70
CA ASN A 242 16.08 10.19 4.31
C ASN A 242 15.48 9.02 5.11
N CYS A 243 15.09 9.23 6.37
CA CYS A 243 14.43 8.21 7.19
C CYS A 243 13.00 7.95 6.71
N SER A 244 12.24 9.02 6.43
CA SER A 244 10.88 8.92 5.91
C SER A 244 10.84 8.16 4.58
N ILE A 245 11.77 8.46 3.66
CA ILE A 245 11.88 7.76 2.38
C ILE A 245 12.15 6.26 2.58
N LEU A 246 13.04 5.88 3.50
CA LEU A 246 13.31 4.47 3.79
C LEU A 246 12.12 3.75 4.41
N ASN A 247 11.41 4.41 5.32
CA ASN A 247 10.19 3.86 5.89
C ASN A 247 9.14 3.64 4.79
N PHE A 248 8.99 4.57 3.85
CA PHE A 248 8.08 4.43 2.71
C PHE A 248 8.43 3.21 1.84
N ILE A 249 9.72 3.03 1.52
CA ILE A 249 10.21 1.88 0.74
C ILE A 249 9.87 0.56 1.43
N ASP A 250 10.10 0.49 2.75
CA ASP A 250 9.80 -0.69 3.56
C ASP A 250 8.31 -1.02 3.55
N LEU A 251 7.44 -0.02 3.71
CA LEU A 251 5.98 -0.19 3.61
C LEU A 251 5.57 -0.71 2.23
N HIS A 252 6.15 -0.17 1.16
CA HIS A 252 5.90 -0.63 -0.20
C HIS A 252 6.33 -2.09 -0.41
N GLN A 253 7.55 -2.45 0.00
CA GLN A 253 8.08 -3.82 -0.11
C GLN A 253 7.28 -4.83 0.72
N GLN A 254 6.69 -4.40 1.83
CA GLN A 254 5.80 -5.22 2.65
C GLN A 254 4.39 -5.39 2.06
N GLY A 255 4.07 -4.66 0.97
CA GLY A 255 2.75 -4.67 0.34
C GLY A 255 1.68 -3.94 1.15
N LEU A 256 2.06 -3.00 2.02
CA LEU A 256 1.13 -2.22 2.85
C LEU A 256 0.49 -1.04 2.11
N LEU A 257 1.07 -0.64 0.98
CA LEU A 257 0.63 0.51 0.18
C LEU A 257 -0.13 0.09 -1.10
N GLY A 258 -0.82 -1.05 -1.05
CA GLY A 258 -1.43 -1.65 -2.24
C GLY A 258 -2.52 -0.81 -2.89
N CYS A 259 -3.28 -0.02 -2.11
CA CYS A 259 -4.31 0.88 -2.64
C CYS A 259 -3.71 2.06 -3.44
N LEU A 260 -2.46 2.43 -3.19
CA LEU A 260 -1.84 3.58 -3.86
C LEU A 260 -1.35 3.27 -5.29
N LEU A 261 -1.63 2.07 -5.80
CA LEU A 261 -1.08 1.57 -7.06
C LEU A 261 -2.03 1.75 -8.25
N ASN A 262 -3.32 2.00 -8.02
CA ASN A 262 -4.24 2.36 -9.08
C ASN A 262 -4.07 3.83 -9.48
N VAL A 263 -4.13 4.07 -10.79
CA VAL A 263 -4.31 5.42 -11.31
C VAL A 263 -5.77 5.79 -11.01
N PRO A 264 -6.05 6.99 -10.45
CA PRO A 264 -7.41 7.41 -10.18
C PRO A 264 -8.27 7.37 -11.43
N GLU A 265 -9.52 6.93 -11.29
CA GLU A 265 -10.46 7.03 -12.40
C GLU A 265 -10.71 8.51 -12.74
N ILE A 266 -10.94 8.79 -14.03
CA ILE A 266 -11.08 10.13 -14.60
C ILE A 266 -12.01 10.99 -13.72
N SER A 267 -11.44 11.95 -12.99
CA SER A 267 -12.20 12.82 -12.10
C SER A 267 -12.95 13.86 -12.93
N SER A 268 -14.25 13.96 -12.71
CA SER A 268 -15.12 14.91 -13.41
C SER A 268 -15.18 16.29 -12.74
N ARG A 269 -14.76 16.40 -11.47
CA ARG A 269 -15.08 17.56 -10.61
C ARG A 269 -13.93 18.54 -10.40
N PHE A 270 -12.68 18.08 -10.44
CA PHE A 270 -11.50 18.93 -10.18
C PHE A 270 -10.52 18.82 -11.34
N LYS A 271 -10.87 19.45 -12.47
CA LYS A 271 -10.06 19.40 -13.69
C LYS A 271 -8.87 20.33 -13.53
N HIS A 272 -7.65 19.80 -13.65
CA HIS A 272 -6.45 20.62 -13.60
C HIS A 272 -5.39 20.14 -14.57
N CYS A 273 -5.38 20.77 -15.75
CA CYS A 273 -4.35 20.51 -16.74
C CYS A 273 -2.96 20.86 -16.21
N GLY A 274 -2.10 19.85 -16.18
CA GLY A 274 -0.72 19.91 -15.73
C GLY A 274 -0.46 19.23 -14.39
N ASN A 275 -1.43 18.49 -13.84
CA ASN A 275 -1.26 17.68 -12.62
C ASN A 275 -0.76 16.25 -12.90
N GLY A 276 -0.57 15.88 -14.18
CA GLY A 276 -0.13 14.54 -14.58
C GLY A 276 -1.19 13.43 -14.45
N VAL A 277 -2.45 13.80 -14.23
CA VAL A 277 -3.61 12.88 -14.14
C VAL A 277 -4.56 13.21 -15.30
N LEU A 278 -5.09 12.20 -15.97
CA LEU A 278 -6.00 12.43 -17.07
C LEU A 278 -7.41 12.78 -16.57
N ASP A 279 -7.76 14.07 -16.59
CA ASP A 279 -9.08 14.56 -16.17
C ASP A 279 -10.12 14.54 -17.30
N MET A 280 -11.40 14.67 -16.93
CA MET A 280 -12.49 14.62 -17.92
C MET A 280 -12.43 15.81 -18.91
N GLY A 281 -12.15 15.52 -20.18
CA GLY A 281 -12.06 16.50 -21.26
C GLY A 281 -10.62 16.75 -21.71
N GLU A 282 -9.64 16.22 -20.98
CA GLU A 282 -8.25 16.17 -21.40
C GLU A 282 -7.98 14.95 -22.26
N GLN A 283 -7.00 15.04 -23.16
CA GLN A 283 -6.57 13.92 -24.00
C GLN A 283 -5.23 13.33 -23.53
N CYS A 284 -4.47 14.11 -22.76
CA CYS A 284 -3.21 13.75 -22.14
C CYS A 284 -2.92 14.75 -21.02
N ASP A 285 -2.13 14.35 -20.03
CA ASP A 285 -1.52 15.26 -19.07
C ASP A 285 -0.08 14.81 -18.83
N CYS A 286 0.83 15.76 -19.03
CA CYS A 286 2.29 15.64 -19.07
C CYS A 286 2.95 16.34 -17.86
N GLY A 287 2.15 16.78 -16.88
CA GLY A 287 2.59 17.56 -15.73
C GLY A 287 2.76 19.04 -16.07
N GLU A 288 3.62 19.72 -15.28
CA GLU A 288 3.73 21.18 -15.34
C GLU A 288 3.98 21.71 -16.77
N PRO A 289 3.41 22.89 -17.13
CA PRO A 289 3.49 23.43 -18.48
C PRO A 289 4.92 23.56 -19.03
N ASN A 290 5.90 23.88 -18.17
CA ASN A 290 7.29 24.08 -18.57
C ASN A 290 7.97 22.76 -18.96
N THR A 291 7.74 21.69 -18.20
CA THR A 291 8.24 20.35 -18.53
C THR A 291 7.51 19.77 -19.73
N CYS A 292 6.20 20.02 -19.82
CA CYS A 292 5.35 19.50 -20.89
C CYS A 292 5.65 20.06 -22.28
N ARG A 293 6.20 21.29 -22.40
CA ARG A 293 6.54 21.86 -23.72
C ARG A 293 7.38 20.92 -24.59
N ASN A 294 8.29 20.18 -23.95
CA ASN A 294 9.20 19.25 -24.61
C ASN A 294 8.64 17.83 -24.76
N ASP A 295 7.44 17.55 -24.24
CA ASP A 295 6.82 16.23 -24.36
C ASP A 295 6.49 15.92 -25.84
N PRO A 296 6.84 14.75 -26.39
CA PRO A 296 6.61 14.48 -27.81
C PRO A 296 5.13 14.27 -28.18
N CYS A 297 4.26 13.98 -27.21
CA CYS A 297 2.90 13.49 -27.42
C CYS A 297 1.82 14.47 -26.95
N CYS A 298 2.10 15.26 -25.91
CA CYS A 298 1.14 16.14 -25.27
C CYS A 298 1.53 17.62 -25.42
N THR A 299 0.52 18.47 -25.48
CA THR A 299 0.69 19.93 -25.42
C THR A 299 0.47 20.42 -23.99
N PRO A 300 1.03 21.58 -23.60
CA PRO A 300 0.78 22.18 -22.28
C PRO A 300 -0.68 22.54 -21.98
N ASN A 301 -1.58 22.38 -22.96
CA ASN A 301 -3.01 22.59 -22.83
C ASN A 301 -3.78 21.25 -22.70
N CYS A 302 -3.10 20.16 -22.38
CA CYS A 302 -3.66 18.82 -22.17
C CYS A 302 -4.39 18.23 -23.40
N LEU A 303 -3.90 18.61 -24.58
CA LEU A 303 -4.32 18.08 -25.87
C LEU A 303 -3.20 17.29 -26.53
N LEU A 304 -3.56 16.21 -27.23
CA LEU A 304 -2.58 15.42 -27.98
C LEU A 304 -2.00 16.23 -29.15
N LYS A 305 -0.70 16.08 -29.37
CA LYS A 305 -0.01 16.60 -30.55
C LYS A 305 -0.45 15.84 -31.81
N LYS A 306 -0.25 16.47 -32.97
CA LYS A 306 -0.59 15.86 -34.27
C LYS A 306 0.09 14.49 -34.42
N ASN A 307 -0.68 13.48 -34.81
CA ASN A 307 -0.28 12.06 -34.95
C ASN A 307 -0.03 11.29 -33.63
N ALA A 308 -0.25 11.89 -32.47
CA ALA A 308 -0.25 11.15 -31.20
C ALA A 308 -1.59 10.43 -31.01
N ILE A 309 -1.54 9.14 -30.67
CA ILE A 309 -2.72 8.33 -30.31
C ILE A 309 -2.90 8.29 -28.78
N CYS A 310 -1.79 8.39 -28.04
CA CYS A 310 -1.77 8.49 -26.60
C CYS A 310 -0.70 9.48 -26.13
N GLY A 311 -0.87 10.01 -24.92
CA GLY A 311 0.10 10.91 -24.30
C GLY A 311 0.40 10.62 -22.82
N ALA A 312 -0.39 9.77 -22.15
CA ALA A 312 -0.19 9.40 -20.76
C ALA A 312 -0.64 7.94 -20.51
N GLY A 313 -0.02 7.27 -19.54
CA GLY A 313 -0.33 5.91 -19.12
C GLY A 313 0.76 4.86 -19.42
N LYS A 314 0.78 3.78 -18.62
CA LYS A 314 1.85 2.74 -18.65
C LYS A 314 1.91 1.92 -19.96
N CYS A 315 0.88 2.01 -20.79
CA CYS A 315 0.80 1.38 -22.11
C CYS A 315 0.93 2.38 -23.27
N CYS A 316 1.49 3.56 -23.02
CA CYS A 316 1.84 4.52 -24.05
C CYS A 316 3.36 4.62 -24.24
N ARG A 317 3.85 4.40 -25.46
CA ARG A 317 5.27 4.57 -25.79
C ARG A 317 5.42 5.24 -27.14
N LYS A 318 6.23 6.30 -27.21
CA LYS A 318 6.43 7.11 -28.42
C LYS A 318 5.08 7.53 -29.05
N CYS A 319 4.16 7.99 -28.21
CA CYS A 319 2.83 8.49 -28.59
C CYS A 319 1.87 7.46 -29.21
N MET A 320 2.21 6.17 -29.11
CA MET A 320 1.44 5.04 -29.65
C MET A 320 1.15 4.03 -28.54
N PHE A 321 0.04 3.30 -28.68
CA PHE A 321 -0.24 2.19 -27.77
C PHE A 321 0.83 1.12 -27.89
N ILE A 322 1.27 0.62 -26.75
CA ILE A 322 2.18 -0.51 -26.67
C ILE A 322 1.45 -1.77 -27.17
N PRO A 323 2.06 -2.58 -28.06
CA PRO A 323 1.44 -3.81 -28.56
C PRO A 323 0.97 -4.77 -27.46
N LYS A 324 -0.04 -5.58 -27.79
CA LYS A 324 -0.59 -6.56 -26.85
C LYS A 324 0.50 -7.52 -26.35
N GLY A 325 0.57 -7.71 -25.03
CA GLY A 325 1.45 -8.69 -24.39
C GLY A 325 2.75 -8.13 -23.82
N GLU A 326 3.00 -6.81 -23.89
CA GLU A 326 4.09 -6.18 -23.14
C GLU A 326 3.67 -5.90 -21.69
N ILE A 327 4.54 -6.18 -20.72
CA ILE A 327 4.23 -6.02 -19.29
C ILE A 327 4.14 -4.52 -18.95
N CYS A 328 3.02 -4.09 -18.39
CA CYS A 328 2.84 -2.72 -17.88
C CYS A 328 2.85 -2.63 -16.35
N ARG A 329 2.60 -3.75 -15.64
CA ARG A 329 2.83 -3.85 -14.20
C ARG A 329 3.41 -5.22 -13.87
N ALA A 330 4.55 -5.22 -13.20
CA ALA A 330 5.14 -6.45 -12.68
C ALA A 330 4.39 -6.92 -11.43
N LYS A 331 4.37 -8.23 -11.21
CA LYS A 331 3.89 -8.80 -9.95
C LYS A 331 4.81 -8.41 -8.78
N VAL A 332 4.21 -8.10 -7.64
CA VAL A 332 4.92 -7.68 -6.41
C VAL A 332 5.32 -8.88 -5.55
N ASN A 333 4.51 -9.94 -5.54
CA ASN A 333 4.76 -11.15 -4.78
C ASN A 333 4.16 -12.39 -5.48
N GLU A 334 4.27 -13.55 -4.86
CA GLU A 334 3.76 -14.82 -5.42
C GLU A 334 2.23 -14.90 -5.51
N CYS A 335 1.49 -14.08 -4.75
CA CYS A 335 0.05 -13.96 -4.79
C CYS A 335 -0.46 -12.90 -5.76
N ASP A 336 0.43 -12.26 -6.50
CA ASP A 336 0.12 -11.17 -7.42
C ASP A 336 0.35 -11.60 -8.88
N LEU A 337 -0.46 -11.09 -9.80
CA LEU A 337 -0.31 -11.35 -11.24
C LEU A 337 0.38 -10.17 -11.92
N PRO A 338 1.13 -10.38 -13.02
CA PRO A 338 1.56 -9.29 -13.87
C PRO A 338 0.44 -8.89 -14.84
N GLU A 339 0.33 -7.61 -15.17
CA GLU A 339 -0.57 -7.10 -16.20
C GLU A 339 0.19 -6.71 -17.46
N TYR A 340 -0.50 -6.90 -18.58
CA TYR A 340 0.03 -6.70 -19.91
C TYR A 340 -0.83 -5.70 -20.66
N CYS A 341 -0.20 -4.86 -21.46
CA CYS A 341 -0.90 -3.98 -22.38
C CYS A 341 -1.78 -4.80 -23.34
N ASP A 342 -2.95 -4.25 -23.66
CA ASP A 342 -3.94 -4.89 -24.54
C ASP A 342 -3.79 -4.48 -26.01
N GLY A 343 -2.92 -3.50 -26.30
CA GLY A 343 -2.73 -2.92 -27.63
C GLY A 343 -3.81 -1.92 -28.05
N LYS A 344 -4.75 -1.59 -27.18
CA LYS A 344 -5.93 -0.76 -27.47
C LYS A 344 -6.11 0.41 -26.52
N SER A 345 -5.45 0.37 -25.37
CA SER A 345 -5.49 1.41 -24.34
C SER A 345 -4.09 1.89 -23.98
N ALA A 346 -3.98 3.17 -23.60
CA ALA A 346 -2.77 3.73 -23.00
C ALA A 346 -2.62 3.36 -21.52
N GLN A 347 -3.71 2.94 -20.87
CA GLN A 347 -3.70 2.54 -19.47
C GLN A 347 -3.44 1.04 -19.32
N CYS A 348 -2.68 0.69 -18.28
CA CYS A 348 -2.53 -0.70 -17.90
C CYS A 348 -3.90 -1.26 -17.45
N PRO A 349 -4.24 -2.52 -17.77
CA PRO A 349 -5.46 -3.14 -17.27
C PRO A 349 -5.55 -3.12 -15.74
N LYS A 350 -6.76 -3.36 -15.22
CA LYS A 350 -7.01 -3.43 -13.77
C LYS A 350 -6.08 -4.46 -13.12
N ASP A 351 -5.57 -4.10 -11.94
CA ASP A 351 -4.69 -4.94 -11.11
C ASP A 351 -5.42 -6.21 -10.66
N LEU A 352 -4.88 -7.37 -11.05
CA LEU A 352 -5.41 -8.68 -10.69
C LEU A 352 -4.40 -9.43 -9.81
N TYR A 353 -4.93 -10.27 -8.93
CA TYR A 353 -4.13 -11.10 -8.03
C TYR A 353 -4.66 -12.53 -7.99
N LEU A 354 -3.83 -13.46 -7.53
CA LEU A 354 -4.22 -14.86 -7.41
C LEU A 354 -5.41 -14.99 -6.48
N GLN A 355 -6.28 -15.94 -6.80
CA GLN A 355 -7.48 -16.18 -6.00
C GLN A 355 -7.10 -16.44 -4.53
N ASP A 356 -7.82 -15.74 -3.67
CA ASP A 356 -7.85 -15.94 -2.23
C ASP A 356 -7.93 -17.44 -1.88
N GLY A 357 -6.93 -17.94 -1.15
CA GLY A 357 -6.77 -19.36 -0.79
C GLY A 357 -5.76 -20.14 -1.61
N THR A 358 -5.12 -19.51 -2.59
CA THR A 358 -3.98 -20.12 -3.29
C THR A 358 -2.81 -20.31 -2.31
N PRO A 359 -2.24 -21.51 -2.16
CA PRO A 359 -1.09 -21.73 -1.29
C PRO A 359 0.11 -20.87 -1.70
N CYS A 360 0.82 -20.34 -0.70
CA CYS A 360 1.96 -19.46 -0.89
C CYS A 360 3.00 -19.69 0.22
N SER A 361 4.21 -19.14 0.08
CA SER A 361 5.33 -19.30 1.00
C SER A 361 5.63 -20.77 1.27
N LYS A 362 5.81 -21.54 0.20
CA LYS A 362 6.05 -23.00 0.26
C LYS A 362 4.96 -23.75 1.07
N TYR A 363 3.69 -23.44 0.81
CA TYR A 363 2.52 -24.01 1.50
C TYR A 363 2.39 -23.68 2.99
N SER A 364 3.22 -22.76 3.53
CA SER A 364 3.09 -22.30 4.91
C SER A 364 2.02 -21.22 5.09
N SER A 365 1.51 -20.65 4.01
CA SER A 365 0.42 -19.67 4.04
C SER A 365 -0.49 -19.76 2.81
N TYR A 366 -1.50 -18.89 2.77
CA TYR A 366 -2.42 -18.72 1.65
C TYR A 366 -2.47 -17.25 1.22
N CYS A 367 -2.67 -17.05 -0.07
CA CYS A 367 -2.99 -15.75 -0.63
C CYS A 367 -4.28 -15.22 -0.04
N TYR A 368 -4.26 -13.99 0.45
CA TYR A 368 -5.45 -13.30 0.94
C TYR A 368 -5.36 -11.81 0.61
N LYS A 369 -6.23 -11.34 -0.29
CA LYS A 369 -6.23 -9.97 -0.85
C LYS A 369 -4.82 -9.57 -1.30
N LYS A 370 -4.25 -10.27 -2.29
CA LYS A 370 -2.92 -10.02 -2.89
C LYS A 370 -1.71 -10.23 -1.95
N ARG A 371 -1.91 -10.65 -0.71
CA ARG A 371 -0.84 -10.82 0.30
C ARG A 371 -0.55 -12.30 0.57
N CYS A 372 0.73 -12.61 0.73
CA CYS A 372 1.19 -13.88 1.31
C CYS A 372 1.91 -13.63 2.64
N TRP A 373 1.17 -13.62 3.75
CA TRP A 373 1.74 -13.36 5.07
C TRP A 373 1.55 -14.55 6.01
N ASN A 374 2.49 -14.77 6.91
CA ASN A 374 2.41 -15.75 8.00
C ASN A 374 2.91 -15.11 9.31
N HIS A 375 2.75 -15.78 10.45
CA HIS A 375 3.17 -15.22 11.74
C HIS A 375 4.66 -14.86 11.80
N ASP A 376 5.52 -15.59 11.10
CA ASP A 376 6.94 -15.27 10.96
C ASP A 376 7.15 -13.92 10.27
N PHE A 377 6.45 -13.68 9.16
CA PHE A 377 6.47 -12.40 8.48
C PHE A 377 5.97 -11.27 9.39
N LEU A 378 4.89 -11.49 10.15
CA LEU A 378 4.37 -10.49 11.08
C LEU A 378 5.39 -10.13 12.17
N CYS A 379 6.14 -11.11 12.68
CA CYS A 379 7.21 -10.85 13.64
C CYS A 379 8.37 -10.08 13.04
N ARG A 380 8.84 -10.46 11.84
CA ARG A 380 9.88 -9.72 11.12
C ARG A 380 9.46 -8.30 10.78
N ARG A 381 8.18 -8.09 10.47
CA ARG A 381 7.63 -6.76 10.22
C ARG A 381 7.75 -5.85 11.44
N ILE A 382 7.51 -6.37 12.64
CA ILE A 382 7.59 -5.59 13.88
C ILE A 382 9.05 -5.50 14.34
N PHE A 383 9.64 -6.63 14.71
CA PHE A 383 10.93 -6.68 15.42
C PHE A 383 12.15 -6.69 14.50
N ARG A 384 11.97 -6.79 13.17
CA ARG A 384 13.03 -6.90 12.16
C ARG A 384 13.97 -8.10 12.42
N GLY A 385 15.04 -8.18 11.64
CA GLY A 385 16.09 -9.20 11.80
C GLY A 385 15.58 -10.64 11.63
N GLN A 386 16.06 -11.53 12.51
CA GLN A 386 15.73 -12.96 12.49
C GLN A 386 14.53 -13.33 13.39
N SER A 387 13.72 -12.35 13.76
CA SER A 387 12.51 -12.60 14.55
C SER A 387 11.56 -13.53 13.80
N ARG A 388 10.83 -14.34 14.54
CA ARG A 388 9.89 -15.35 14.02
C ARG A 388 8.72 -15.54 14.97
N SER A 389 7.69 -16.28 14.54
CA SER A 389 6.57 -16.64 15.40
C SER A 389 7.08 -17.39 16.64
N ALA A 390 6.55 -17.02 17.80
CA ALA A 390 6.82 -17.73 19.04
C ALA A 390 6.06 -19.07 19.08
N HIS A 391 6.40 -19.90 20.06
CA HIS A 391 5.70 -21.15 20.28
C HIS A 391 4.21 -20.91 20.57
N GLU A 392 3.32 -21.84 20.15
CA GLU A 392 1.87 -21.72 20.30
C GLU A 392 1.43 -21.51 21.76
N SER A 393 2.22 -21.98 22.73
CA SER A 393 1.98 -21.74 24.16
C SER A 393 1.98 -20.24 24.51
N CYS A 394 2.81 -19.43 23.84
CA CYS A 394 2.83 -17.98 24.02
C CYS A 394 1.47 -17.38 23.62
N TYR A 395 0.95 -17.78 22.46
CA TYR A 395 -0.36 -17.31 21.97
C TYR A 395 -1.49 -17.78 22.88
N LEU A 396 -1.52 -19.07 23.20
CA LEU A 396 -2.55 -19.66 24.04
C LEU A 396 -2.64 -18.99 25.41
N VAL A 397 -1.51 -18.82 26.09
CA VAL A 397 -1.51 -18.23 27.44
C VAL A 397 -1.77 -16.74 27.36
N LEU A 398 -1.01 -15.99 26.57
CA LEU A 398 -1.08 -14.52 26.62
C LEU A 398 -2.36 -13.97 26.00
N ASN A 399 -2.84 -14.54 24.88
CA ASN A 399 -4.03 -14.01 24.21
C ASN A 399 -5.34 -14.37 24.93
N THR A 400 -5.34 -15.37 25.82
CA THR A 400 -6.50 -15.70 26.66
C THR A 400 -6.60 -14.80 27.91
N LEU A 401 -5.57 -14.00 28.22
CA LEU A 401 -5.61 -13.06 29.34
C LEU A 401 -6.50 -11.85 29.09
N GLY A 402 -6.59 -11.37 27.84
CA GLY A 402 -7.34 -10.15 27.51
C GLY A 402 -6.63 -8.91 28.04
N THR A 403 -5.36 -8.74 27.67
CA THR A 403 -4.49 -7.62 28.06
C THR A 403 -4.05 -6.84 26.82
N SER A 404 -3.40 -5.68 27.00
CA SER A 404 -2.93 -4.85 25.88
C SER A 404 -1.89 -5.53 24.97
N TYR A 405 -1.17 -6.54 25.49
CA TYR A 405 -0.18 -7.33 24.77
C TYR A 405 -0.66 -8.73 24.41
N GLY A 406 -1.89 -9.10 24.78
CA GLY A 406 -2.48 -10.40 24.48
C GLY A 406 -4.00 -10.41 24.56
N ASN A 407 -4.68 -10.31 23.41
CA ASN A 407 -6.13 -10.22 23.32
C ASN A 407 -6.66 -10.62 21.93
N CYS A 408 -7.99 -10.74 21.79
CA CYS A 408 -8.71 -10.95 20.53
C CYS A 408 -9.49 -9.69 20.10
N GLY A 409 -8.86 -8.53 20.24
CA GLY A 409 -9.47 -7.23 19.97
C GLY A 409 -10.02 -6.58 21.24
N ILE A 410 -10.84 -5.55 21.03
CA ILE A 410 -11.35 -4.69 22.09
C ILE A 410 -12.86 -4.61 21.95
N ASP A 411 -13.55 -4.63 23.08
CA ASP A 411 -14.94 -4.23 23.17
C ASP A 411 -15.01 -2.71 23.27
N SER A 412 -15.30 -2.05 22.14
CA SER A 412 -15.39 -0.59 22.06
C SER A 412 -16.46 0.01 22.99
N SER A 413 -17.43 -0.77 23.45
CA SER A 413 -18.48 -0.28 24.36
C SER A 413 -18.00 -0.20 25.81
N ARG A 414 -17.09 -1.09 26.21
CA ARG A 414 -16.56 -1.20 27.58
C ARG A 414 -15.12 -0.70 27.71
N ASN A 415 -14.47 -0.40 26.59
CA ASN A 415 -13.06 -0.04 26.54
C ASN A 415 -12.14 -1.14 27.12
N GLU A 416 -12.54 -2.40 26.96
CA GLU A 416 -11.88 -3.57 27.56
C GLU A 416 -11.31 -4.51 26.48
N TYR A 417 -10.16 -5.11 26.77
CA TYR A 417 -9.55 -6.11 25.90
C TYR A 417 -10.29 -7.45 25.99
N LEU A 418 -10.68 -7.98 24.84
CA LEU A 418 -11.37 -9.26 24.75
C LEU A 418 -10.40 -10.41 24.93
N LYS A 419 -10.73 -11.34 25.83
CA LYS A 419 -10.03 -12.62 25.96
C LYS A 419 -10.28 -13.47 24.73
N CYS A 420 -9.22 -14.03 24.15
CA CYS A 420 -9.40 -15.03 23.11
C CYS A 420 -9.99 -16.32 23.68
N HIS A 421 -10.87 -16.97 22.92
CA HIS A 421 -11.11 -18.39 23.10
C HIS A 421 -9.82 -19.16 22.73
N PRO A 422 -9.46 -20.27 23.42
CA PRO A 422 -8.23 -21.03 23.15
C PRO A 422 -7.99 -21.36 21.66
N ILE A 423 -9.03 -21.81 20.95
CA ILE A 423 -8.97 -22.13 19.50
C ILE A 423 -8.74 -20.90 18.59
N HIS A 424 -8.88 -19.70 19.12
CA HIS A 424 -8.69 -18.44 18.38
C HIS A 424 -7.43 -17.69 18.83
N SER A 425 -6.66 -18.27 19.76
CA SER A 425 -5.46 -17.66 20.32
C SER A 425 -4.45 -17.25 19.25
N MET A 426 -4.28 -18.03 18.17
CA MET A 426 -3.40 -17.68 17.05
C MET A 426 -3.88 -16.48 16.20
N CYS A 427 -5.12 -16.01 16.39
CA CYS A 427 -5.71 -14.88 15.67
C CYS A 427 -5.85 -13.59 16.49
N GLY A 428 -5.32 -13.60 17.72
CA GLY A 428 -5.27 -12.44 18.61
C GLY A 428 -4.07 -11.53 18.32
N LYS A 429 -3.25 -11.30 19.34
CA LYS A 429 -1.97 -10.60 19.25
C LYS A 429 -0.85 -11.54 18.79
N VAL A 430 0.03 -11.04 17.92
CA VAL A 430 1.23 -11.74 17.49
C VAL A 430 2.19 -11.89 18.65
N GLN A 431 2.77 -13.08 18.78
CA GLN A 431 3.77 -13.41 19.79
C GLN A 431 5.03 -13.85 19.05
N CYS A 432 6.17 -13.25 19.38
CA CYS A 432 7.40 -13.38 18.62
C CYS A 432 8.55 -13.96 19.44
N ALA A 433 9.47 -14.62 18.78
CA ALA A 433 10.70 -15.15 19.34
C ALA A 433 11.90 -14.66 18.53
N ASN A 434 13.11 -14.90 19.06
CA ASN A 434 14.37 -14.54 18.42
C ASN A 434 14.51 -13.02 18.13
N VAL A 435 14.06 -12.20 19.08
CA VAL A 435 14.19 -10.74 19.05
C VAL A 435 15.54 -10.34 19.64
N ASN A 436 16.47 -9.92 18.79
CA ASN A 436 17.84 -9.56 19.18
C ASN A 436 18.02 -8.06 19.44
N SER A 437 17.19 -7.24 18.81
CA SER A 437 17.20 -5.78 18.95
C SER A 437 15.79 -5.26 18.92
N LEU A 438 15.48 -4.29 19.78
CA LEU A 438 14.19 -3.62 19.75
C LEU A 438 14.20 -2.52 18.67
N PRO A 439 13.21 -2.50 17.77
CA PRO A 439 13.08 -1.44 16.78
C PRO A 439 12.66 -0.14 17.49
N ASP A 440 13.05 0.98 16.88
CA ASP A 440 12.64 2.31 17.36
C ASP A 440 11.23 2.61 16.84
N LEU A 441 10.22 2.05 17.52
CA LEU A 441 8.81 2.29 17.20
C LEU A 441 8.24 3.24 18.26
N LYS A 442 7.84 4.44 17.82
CA LYS A 442 7.15 5.41 18.67
C LYS A 442 5.77 4.88 19.06
N ASP A 443 5.31 5.25 20.25
CA ASP A 443 4.03 4.82 20.82
C ASP A 443 3.87 3.29 20.92
N VAL A 444 4.96 2.54 21.09
CA VAL A 444 4.94 1.09 21.29
C VAL A 444 5.72 0.72 22.57
N VAL A 445 5.11 -0.10 23.41
CA VAL A 445 5.73 -0.75 24.56
C VAL A 445 6.01 -2.20 24.18
N PHE A 446 7.27 -2.61 24.33
CA PHE A 446 7.70 -3.98 24.11
C PHE A 446 7.56 -4.79 25.40
N HIS A 447 6.94 -5.96 25.30
CA HIS A 447 6.73 -6.88 26.41
C HIS A 447 7.50 -8.16 26.17
N LYS A 448 8.20 -8.64 27.20
CA LYS A 448 8.91 -9.92 27.18
C LYS A 448 8.39 -10.80 28.31
N PHE A 449 7.96 -12.01 27.96
CA PHE A 449 7.50 -13.02 28.89
C PHE A 449 8.26 -14.33 28.71
N VAL A 450 8.20 -15.19 29.72
CA VAL A 450 8.62 -16.59 29.62
C VAL A 450 7.42 -17.45 29.94
N VAL A 451 6.94 -18.23 28.97
CA VAL A 451 5.76 -19.09 29.09
C VAL A 451 6.17 -20.51 28.75
N ARG A 452 6.11 -21.43 29.73
CA ARG A 452 6.50 -22.84 29.55
C ARG A 452 7.87 -22.95 28.87
N GLU A 453 8.88 -22.29 29.45
CA GLU A 453 10.27 -22.24 28.95
C GLU A 453 10.47 -21.55 27.59
N ASN A 454 9.41 -21.03 26.97
CA ASN A 454 9.49 -20.29 25.72
C ASN A 454 9.52 -18.77 25.99
N VAL A 455 10.47 -18.07 25.37
CA VAL A 455 10.52 -16.60 25.41
C VAL A 455 9.50 -16.04 24.41
N CYS A 456 8.58 -15.22 24.90
CA CYS A 456 7.51 -14.61 24.12
C CYS A 456 7.69 -13.08 24.13
N TRP A 457 7.81 -12.49 22.95
CA TRP A 457 7.80 -11.04 22.76
C TRP A 457 6.48 -10.59 22.18
N SER A 458 5.89 -9.57 22.77
CA SER A 458 4.69 -8.90 22.26
C SER A 458 4.89 -7.40 22.31
N ILE A 459 3.96 -6.68 21.72
CA ILE A 459 3.90 -5.23 21.77
C ILE A 459 2.53 -4.78 22.25
N SER A 460 2.47 -3.64 22.91
CA SER A 460 1.23 -2.88 23.10
C SER A 460 1.49 -1.45 22.66
N GLN A 461 0.54 -0.80 22.01
CA GLN A 461 0.72 0.63 21.70
C GLN A 461 0.38 1.51 22.91
N HIS A 462 1.12 2.61 23.08
CA HIS A 462 0.94 3.61 24.12
C HIS A 462 -0.10 4.64 23.65
N GLY A 463 -1.03 5.02 24.55
CA GLY A 463 -2.13 5.91 24.21
C GLY A 463 -3.42 5.17 23.84
N GLU A 464 -4.31 5.87 23.15
CA GLU A 464 -5.64 5.37 22.82
C GLU A 464 -5.59 4.20 21.84
N ILE A 465 -6.67 3.44 21.84
CA ILE A 465 -6.87 2.24 21.03
C ILE A 465 -6.55 2.52 19.55
N HIS A 466 -5.37 2.07 19.13
CA HIS A 466 -5.00 2.03 17.73
C HIS A 466 -5.74 0.88 17.06
N HIS A 467 -6.62 1.23 16.10
CA HIS A 467 -7.50 0.24 15.50
C HIS A 467 -6.81 -0.75 14.56
N GLN A 468 -5.60 -0.44 14.09
CA GLN A 468 -4.69 -1.42 13.50
C GLN A 468 -3.43 -1.49 14.34
N ASP A 469 -3.62 -1.98 15.57
CA ASP A 469 -2.54 -2.47 16.40
C ASP A 469 -1.66 -3.40 15.56
N ILE A 470 -0.46 -2.90 15.21
CA ILE A 470 0.50 -3.57 14.33
C ILE A 470 0.91 -4.94 14.86
N GLY A 471 0.72 -5.16 16.16
CA GLY A 471 0.92 -6.41 16.87
C GLY A 471 -0.29 -7.33 16.83
N SER A 472 -1.36 -7.02 16.11
CA SER A 472 -2.51 -7.90 15.97
C SER A 472 -2.48 -8.69 14.67
N VAL A 473 -2.94 -9.93 14.72
CA VAL A 473 -2.90 -10.85 13.57
C VAL A 473 -4.00 -10.48 12.56
N PRO A 474 -3.66 -10.04 11.33
CA PRO A 474 -4.65 -9.63 10.34
C PRO A 474 -5.44 -10.81 9.77
N ASN A 475 -6.51 -10.50 9.04
CA ASN A 475 -7.28 -11.52 8.30
C ASN A 475 -6.41 -12.19 7.22
N GLY A 476 -6.65 -13.48 6.99
CA GLY A 476 -5.96 -14.30 5.99
C GLY A 476 -4.73 -15.06 6.49
N ILE A 477 -4.32 -14.83 7.74
CA ILE A 477 -3.15 -15.52 8.32
C ILE A 477 -3.54 -16.93 8.77
N VAL A 478 -2.72 -17.92 8.41
CA VAL A 478 -2.92 -19.32 8.84
C VAL A 478 -2.85 -19.42 10.36
N CYS A 479 -3.85 -20.02 10.97
CA CYS A 479 -3.93 -20.20 12.42
C CYS A 479 -3.94 -21.67 12.87
N ASP A 480 -4.17 -22.58 11.93
CA ASP A 480 -4.25 -24.03 12.08
C ASP A 480 -4.24 -24.61 10.65
N PRO A 481 -3.88 -25.89 10.40
CA PRO A 481 -4.01 -26.46 9.06
C PRO A 481 -5.42 -26.30 8.49
N TYR A 482 -5.49 -25.79 7.26
CA TYR A 482 -6.74 -25.46 6.54
C TYR A 482 -7.63 -24.39 7.21
N LYS A 483 -7.10 -23.63 8.17
CA LYS A 483 -7.80 -22.51 8.81
C LYS A 483 -7.01 -21.22 8.72
N VAL A 484 -7.74 -20.12 8.57
CA VAL A 484 -7.17 -18.77 8.59
C VAL A 484 -7.92 -17.88 9.57
N CYS A 485 -7.25 -16.83 10.01
CA CYS A 485 -7.83 -15.79 10.84
C CYS A 485 -8.81 -14.96 10.01
N ILE A 486 -10.04 -14.85 10.49
CA ILE A 486 -11.07 -13.94 9.99
C ILE A 486 -11.73 -13.29 11.19
N ASN A 487 -11.65 -11.96 11.29
CA ASN A 487 -12.18 -11.16 12.39
C ASN A 487 -11.79 -11.71 13.75
N ARG A 488 -10.48 -11.91 13.97
CA ARG A 488 -9.89 -12.46 15.21
C ARG A 488 -10.31 -13.90 15.57
N THR A 489 -10.98 -14.61 14.66
CA THR A 489 -11.39 -16.00 14.87
C THR A 489 -10.70 -16.93 13.86
N CYS A 490 -10.25 -18.08 14.34
CA CYS A 490 -9.65 -19.12 13.50
C CYS A 490 -10.75 -19.96 12.86
N ARG A 491 -10.96 -19.80 11.55
CA ARG A 491 -12.05 -20.44 10.80
C ARG A 491 -11.52 -21.28 9.66
N ARG A 492 -12.23 -22.36 9.32
CA ARG A 492 -11.92 -23.13 8.10
C ARG A 492 -11.98 -22.20 6.90
N TYR A 493 -10.94 -22.27 6.10
CA TYR A 493 -10.88 -21.56 4.85
C TYR A 493 -11.03 -22.59 3.74
N LYS A 494 -11.92 -22.38 2.77
CA LYS A 494 -12.01 -23.28 1.62
C LYS A 494 -10.77 -23.02 0.76
N PRO A 495 -9.79 -23.93 0.70
CA PRO A 495 -8.67 -23.76 -0.22
C PRO A 495 -9.24 -23.85 -1.64
N VAL A 496 -8.63 -23.13 -2.57
CA VAL A 496 -8.85 -23.44 -3.99
C VAL A 496 -8.26 -24.83 -4.21
N HIS A 497 -9.12 -25.84 -4.32
CA HIS A 497 -8.69 -27.19 -4.67
C HIS A 497 -8.26 -27.16 -6.14
N PHE A 498 -6.96 -27.10 -6.39
CA PHE A 498 -6.43 -27.64 -7.63
C PHE A 498 -6.58 -29.15 -7.53
N PRO A 499 -7.42 -29.81 -8.34
CA PRO A 499 -7.47 -31.26 -8.35
C PRO A 499 -6.06 -31.74 -8.66
N SER A 500 -5.49 -32.52 -7.76
CA SER A 500 -4.24 -33.23 -7.99
C SER A 500 -4.41 -34.01 -9.29
N LEU A 501 -3.63 -33.66 -10.32
CA LEU A 501 -3.47 -34.48 -11.51
C LEU A 501 -2.76 -35.77 -11.08
N ILE A 502 -3.52 -36.69 -10.48
CA ILE A 502 -3.13 -38.08 -10.36
C ILE A 502 -3.35 -38.65 -11.76
N LEU A 503 -2.29 -38.72 -12.56
CA LEU A 503 -2.31 -39.49 -13.81
C LEU A 503 -2.52 -40.97 -13.42
N PRO A 504 -3.58 -41.63 -13.90
CA PRO A 504 -3.75 -43.06 -13.65
C PRO A 504 -2.70 -43.82 -14.46
N VAL A 505 -1.85 -44.59 -13.78
CA VAL A 505 -0.98 -45.58 -14.41
C VAL A 505 -1.87 -46.75 -14.86
N SER A 506 -2.15 -46.85 -16.16
CA SER A 506 -2.86 -48.00 -16.74
C SER A 506 -1.89 -49.15 -17.01
N THR A 507 -2.09 -50.30 -16.37
CA THR A 507 -1.45 -51.57 -16.73
C THR A 507 -1.93 -52.06 -18.11
N ALA A 508 -1.02 -52.65 -18.85
CA ALA A 508 -1.21 -53.14 -20.22
C ALA A 508 -2.32 -54.20 -20.36
N GLY A 509 -3.10 -54.14 -21.45
CA GLY A 509 -4.01 -55.20 -21.86
C GLY A 509 -5.10 -54.74 -22.84
N ASP A 510 -4.94 -55.15 -24.10
CA ASP A 510 -5.93 -55.31 -25.17
C ASP A 510 -6.45 -54.13 -26.01
N PHE A 511 -6.08 -54.20 -27.30
CA PHE A 511 -6.57 -53.47 -28.45
C PHE A 511 -8.05 -53.75 -28.75
N LYS A 512 -8.85 -52.69 -28.97
CA LYS A 512 -9.98 -52.62 -29.93
C LYS A 512 -10.31 -51.14 -30.24
N THR A 513 -10.24 -50.75 -31.50
CA THR A 513 -10.66 -49.44 -32.06
C THR A 513 -12.14 -49.47 -32.48
N PRO A 514 -12.80 -48.33 -32.84
CA PRO A 514 -13.32 -47.30 -31.93
C PRO A 514 -14.83 -47.02 -32.16
N THR A 515 -15.59 -46.68 -31.11
CA THR A 515 -16.92 -46.04 -31.27
C THR A 515 -17.07 -44.86 -30.32
N LEU A 516 -17.47 -43.74 -30.93
CA LEU A 516 -17.84 -42.42 -30.40
C LEU A 516 -18.25 -42.36 -28.92
N GLY A 517 -17.63 -41.45 -28.18
CA GLY A 517 -18.22 -40.93 -26.95
C GLY A 517 -17.25 -40.29 -25.96
N LYS A 518 -16.95 -39.01 -26.19
CA LYS A 518 -16.38 -38.01 -25.25
C LYS A 518 -14.84 -37.95 -25.11
N PRO A 519 -14.26 -36.74 -25.20
CA PRO A 519 -12.82 -36.55 -25.18
C PRO A 519 -12.24 -36.50 -23.75
N THR A 520 -11.13 -37.20 -23.58
CA THR A 520 -10.13 -37.05 -22.51
C THR A 520 -9.52 -35.65 -22.47
N PRO A 521 -9.07 -35.14 -21.30
CA PRO A 521 -8.34 -33.88 -21.23
C PRO A 521 -6.96 -34.00 -21.88
N LYS A 522 -6.69 -33.19 -22.91
CA LYS A 522 -5.34 -32.96 -23.43
C LYS A 522 -4.55 -32.09 -22.44
N ALA A 523 -3.31 -32.49 -22.21
CA ALA A 523 -2.30 -31.77 -21.45
C ALA A 523 -2.16 -30.30 -21.90
N TRP A 524 -2.09 -29.40 -20.92
CA TRP A 524 -1.98 -27.95 -21.12
C TRP A 524 -0.52 -27.55 -21.36
N ASN A 525 -0.19 -27.23 -22.60
CA ASN A 525 1.04 -26.49 -22.92
C ASN A 525 0.73 -24.98 -22.95
N GLY A 526 1.56 -24.21 -22.24
CA GLY A 526 1.50 -22.76 -22.17
C GLY A 526 1.76 -22.13 -23.53
N ARG A 527 0.69 -21.79 -24.24
CA ARG A 527 0.53 -20.65 -25.16
C ARG A 527 -0.86 -20.76 -25.79
N GLY A 528 -1.77 -19.92 -25.33
CA GLY A 528 -3.07 -19.71 -25.95
C GLY A 528 -4.26 -20.09 -25.07
N TRP A 529 -4.70 -19.16 -24.23
CA TRP A 529 -6.11 -19.02 -23.82
C TRP A 529 -6.34 -17.56 -23.41
N LEU A 530 -7.09 -16.82 -24.23
CA LEU A 530 -7.65 -15.51 -23.87
C LEU A 530 -9.14 -15.40 -24.28
N GLU A 531 -9.86 -16.51 -24.44
CA GLU A 531 -11.26 -16.47 -24.88
C GLU A 531 -12.27 -17.28 -24.06
N GLU A 532 -11.93 -17.83 -22.89
CA GLU A 532 -12.95 -18.49 -22.03
C GLU A 532 -12.91 -18.03 -20.57
N LEU A 533 -13.13 -16.73 -20.33
CA LEU A 533 -13.64 -16.19 -19.07
C LEU A 533 -14.54 -14.96 -19.34
N GLN A 534 -15.67 -15.18 -20.00
CA GLN A 534 -16.75 -14.19 -20.10
C GLN A 534 -18.08 -14.79 -19.63
N ILE A 535 -18.36 -14.68 -18.32
CA ILE A 535 -19.70 -14.74 -17.73
C ILE A 535 -19.64 -13.73 -16.57
N GLN A 536 -20.29 -12.56 -16.57
CA GLN A 536 -21.71 -12.31 -16.80
C GLN A 536 -21.97 -11.12 -17.75
N LYS A 537 -22.69 -11.37 -18.86
CA LYS A 537 -23.57 -10.38 -19.49
C LYS A 537 -24.95 -11.00 -19.57
N THR A 538 -25.93 -10.36 -18.95
CA THR A 538 -27.34 -10.71 -19.06
C THR A 538 -27.97 -9.88 -20.18
N ILE A 539 -28.90 -10.52 -20.91
CA ILE A 539 -29.89 -10.00 -21.88
C ILE A 539 -29.61 -10.32 -23.39
N LEU A 540 -30.44 -11.24 -23.92
CA LEU A 540 -30.74 -11.63 -25.32
C LEU A 540 -32.10 -10.99 -25.75
N PRO A 541 -32.66 -11.12 -27.00
CA PRO A 541 -32.19 -11.44 -28.38
C PRO A 541 -32.76 -10.38 -29.43
N PRO A 542 -32.96 -10.59 -30.77
CA PRO A 542 -32.66 -11.71 -31.70
C PRO A 542 -31.99 -11.37 -33.07
N LEU A 543 -31.59 -12.47 -33.74
CA LEU A 543 -31.22 -12.72 -35.16
C LEU A 543 -32.31 -12.29 -36.19
N PRO A 544 -32.06 -12.13 -37.53
CA PRO A 544 -31.51 -13.13 -38.50
C PRO A 544 -30.53 -12.51 -39.54
N SER A 545 -29.85 -13.15 -40.51
CA SER A 545 -29.98 -14.42 -41.27
C SER A 545 -28.67 -14.70 -42.04
N HIS A 546 -28.45 -15.98 -42.35
CA HIS A 546 -27.45 -16.63 -43.22
C HIS A 546 -27.01 -15.88 -44.50
N VAL A 547 -25.78 -16.13 -44.98
CA VAL A 547 -25.44 -16.94 -46.19
C VAL A 547 -23.91 -17.20 -46.27
N TRP A 548 -23.56 -18.43 -46.65
CA TRP A 548 -22.24 -19.03 -46.86
C TRP A 548 -21.52 -18.55 -48.14
N LEU A 549 -20.17 -18.61 -48.20
CA LEU A 549 -19.38 -19.58 -48.99
C LEU A 549 -17.91 -19.17 -49.26
N GLN A 550 -17.05 -20.15 -49.00
CA GLN A 550 -15.88 -20.63 -49.78
C GLN A 550 -14.50 -19.94 -49.77
N MET A 551 -13.55 -20.84 -49.52
CA MET A 551 -12.10 -20.75 -49.54
C MET A 551 -11.53 -20.30 -50.89
N ASN A 552 -10.37 -19.65 -50.88
CA ASN A 552 -9.22 -20.21 -51.58
C ASN A 552 -7.88 -19.67 -51.04
N LEU A 553 -6.96 -20.62 -50.85
CA LEU A 553 -5.55 -20.44 -50.52
C LEU A 553 -4.79 -19.97 -51.76
N ASN A 554 -3.80 -19.09 -51.55
CA ASN A 554 -2.56 -19.13 -52.32
C ASN A 554 -1.37 -18.74 -51.44
N ALA A 555 -0.34 -19.55 -51.56
CA ALA A 555 0.90 -19.57 -50.80
C ALA A 555 1.94 -18.57 -51.35
N LEU A 556 2.95 -18.21 -50.55
CA LEU A 556 4.37 -18.55 -50.78
C LEU A 556 5.33 -17.81 -49.81
N HIS A 557 6.18 -18.62 -49.16
CA HIS A 557 7.63 -18.46 -48.93
C HIS A 557 8.25 -17.26 -48.16
N LEU A 558 8.87 -17.55 -47.00
CA LEU A 558 10.34 -17.75 -46.83
C LEU A 558 10.73 -17.99 -45.35
N HIS A 559 11.41 -19.11 -45.10
CA HIS A 559 12.29 -19.43 -43.95
C HIS A 559 13.74 -18.96 -44.31
N PRO A 560 14.82 -19.10 -43.49
CA PRO A 560 14.94 -19.61 -42.11
C PRO A 560 15.90 -18.81 -41.18
N HIS A 561 15.90 -19.11 -39.87
CA HIS A 561 17.10 -19.40 -39.05
C HIS A 561 16.73 -19.44 -37.55
N PHE A 562 16.76 -20.61 -36.92
CA PHE A 562 17.09 -20.76 -35.50
C PHE A 562 17.56 -22.21 -35.27
N GLN A 563 18.85 -22.36 -34.95
CA GLN A 563 19.45 -23.60 -34.45
C GLN A 563 19.65 -23.46 -32.93
N THR A 564 18.96 -24.34 -32.20
CA THR A 564 19.43 -25.18 -31.07
C THR A 564 20.46 -24.64 -30.07
N ILE A 565 20.07 -24.62 -28.79
CA ILE A 565 20.82 -25.27 -27.69
C ILE A 565 19.80 -26.01 -26.78
N GLU A 566 20.03 -27.32 -26.64
CA GLU A 566 19.30 -28.28 -25.82
C GLU A 566 19.93 -28.47 -24.43
N ASN A 567 19.04 -28.72 -23.45
CA ASN A 567 19.10 -29.75 -22.40
C ASN A 567 20.26 -29.79 -21.38
N PHE A 568 19.91 -29.45 -20.14
CA PHE A 568 20.46 -30.04 -18.91
C PHE A 568 19.29 -30.49 -18.00
N CYS A 569 19.05 -31.81 -17.93
CA CYS A 569 18.50 -32.54 -16.79
C CYS A 569 18.34 -34.04 -17.14
N PRO A 570 19.16 -34.91 -16.55
CA PRO A 570 18.74 -36.25 -16.11
C PRO A 570 19.18 -36.45 -14.63
N ASP A 571 18.61 -37.23 -13.72
CA ASP A 571 17.67 -38.35 -13.70
C ASP A 571 17.07 -38.45 -12.27
N PHE A 572 15.83 -38.91 -12.14
CA PHE A 572 15.34 -39.56 -10.91
C PHE A 572 14.43 -40.71 -11.34
N TYR A 573 14.91 -41.96 -11.23
CA TYR A 573 14.17 -43.17 -10.81
C TYR A 573 15.02 -44.43 -11.04
N ARG A 574 15.61 -44.98 -9.96
CA ARG A 574 15.86 -46.43 -9.79
C ARG A 574 16.40 -46.72 -8.40
N ALA A 575 15.66 -47.52 -7.62
CA ALA A 575 16.13 -48.78 -7.02
C ALA A 575 15.16 -49.21 -5.91
N GLY A 576 14.57 -50.40 -6.09
CA GLY A 576 13.77 -51.08 -5.09
C GLY A 576 14.61 -51.83 -4.06
N LEU A 577 13.88 -52.27 -3.05
CA LEU A 577 14.15 -53.32 -2.05
C LEU A 577 15.27 -54.31 -2.39
N VAL A 578 16.24 -54.45 -1.47
CA VAL A 578 16.90 -55.72 -1.13
C VAL A 578 17.23 -55.70 0.38
N GLU A 579 16.71 -56.67 1.12
CA GLU A 579 17.13 -57.06 2.47
C GLU A 579 18.54 -57.66 2.46
N GLY A 580 19.27 -57.54 3.57
CA GLY A 580 20.30 -58.53 3.89
C GLY A 580 21.65 -57.99 4.37
N ASP A 581 21.76 -57.94 5.69
CA ASP A 581 22.88 -58.49 6.46
C ASP A 581 24.08 -57.61 6.87
N THR A 582 24.45 -57.95 8.10
CA THR A 582 25.36 -57.43 9.10
C THR A 582 26.80 -57.14 8.68
N ARG A 583 27.40 -56.07 9.25
CA ARG A 583 28.64 -56.16 10.05
C ARG A 583 29.04 -54.85 10.74
N LYS A 584 29.36 -55.02 12.02
CA LYS A 584 30.02 -54.11 12.94
C LYS A 584 31.34 -53.55 12.38
N THR A 585 31.62 -52.28 12.67
CA THR A 585 32.95 -51.86 13.16
C THR A 585 32.84 -50.57 13.97
N GLU A 586 33.12 -50.68 15.27
CA GLU A 586 33.54 -49.59 16.16
C GLU A 586 34.87 -48.99 15.70
N LYS A 587 35.06 -47.67 15.91
CA LYS A 587 36.31 -47.10 16.42
C LYS A 587 36.18 -45.63 16.86
N LYS A 588 36.12 -45.46 18.19
CA LYS A 588 36.74 -44.46 19.08
C LYS A 588 37.28 -43.14 18.47
N GLY A 589 36.65 -42.02 18.88
CA GLY A 589 37.16 -41.09 19.91
C GLY A 589 38.28 -40.09 19.59
N LYS A 590 38.03 -38.80 19.87
CA LYS A 590 38.83 -37.95 20.78
C LYS A 590 38.20 -36.55 20.98
N ARG A 591 38.16 -36.12 22.26
CA ARG A 591 37.95 -34.74 22.74
C ARG A 591 39.26 -33.96 22.73
N VAL A 592 39.20 -32.64 22.55
CA VAL A 592 40.05 -31.57 23.16
C VAL A 592 39.23 -30.25 22.98
N THR A 593 38.51 -29.70 23.96
CA THR A 593 38.85 -28.69 25.00
C THR A 593 39.55 -27.40 24.55
N ASP A 594 38.88 -26.28 24.88
CA ASP A 594 39.34 -24.95 25.34
C ASP A 594 40.12 -24.00 24.43
N LEU A 595 39.46 -22.88 24.05
CA LEU A 595 39.72 -21.52 24.56
C LEU A 595 38.59 -20.55 24.19
#